data_AF-A0AAV7NIK1-F1
#
_entry.id   AF-A0AAV7NIK1-F1
#
_cell.length_a   1.000
_cell.length_b   1.000
_cell.length_c   1.000
_cell.angle_alpha   90.00
_cell.angle_beta   90.00
_cell.angle_gamma   90.00
#
_symmetry.space_group_name_H-M   'P 1'
#
loop_
_entity.id
_entity.type
_entity.pdbx_description
1 polymer ?
#
loop_
_entity_poly.entity_id
_entity_poly.type
_entity_poly.pdbx_seq_one_letter_code
_entity_poly.pdbx_strand_id
1 'polypeptide(L)'
;MGSLETQINTSQEREQDFLYLRSKLTDMEDRSRRDNIRVLGIPENEEGLDMQAFLTSTLPKMISLVFDPPLEFQRAHRIGPKRSNNSSRPRPIITCLLRHNQTRQILQVARNHSPFRIDQQVIRITTDYSKETNKRRKAFLALRPRLRKLEMKYGLFDPERMWVTKNGVSKDFYNPDKLRLFLDSFQSQPIDSLNIDSEHDIVGGSDRAETPHSGMEKAKTARHDTGASHRGRDMERLTRSYDDRGQILHAVVTHT
;
A
#
# COMPACT_ATOMS: atom_id res chain seq x y z
N MET A 1 12.28 16.49 47.42
CA MET A 1 12.51 15.70 46.19
C MET A 1 11.35 14.72 45.98
N GLY A 2 11.33 13.57 46.65
CA GLY A 2 10.35 12.46 46.47
C GLY A 2 8.96 12.79 45.93
N SER A 3 8.21 13.71 46.54
CA SER A 3 6.85 14.06 46.09
C SER A 3 6.76 14.51 44.62
N LEU A 4 7.75 15.25 44.12
CA LEU A 4 7.78 15.70 42.72
C LEU A 4 8.15 14.54 41.77
N GLU A 5 9.09 13.71 42.20
CA GLU A 5 9.56 12.54 41.45
C GLU A 5 8.44 11.49 41.29
N THR A 6 7.67 11.24 42.35
CA THR A 6 6.44 10.42 42.27
C THR A 6 5.42 11.02 41.30
N GLN A 7 5.18 12.34 41.34
CA GLN A 7 4.24 12.99 40.41
C GLN A 7 4.69 12.88 38.95
N ILE A 8 5.99 12.98 38.67
CA ILE A 8 6.57 12.80 37.33
C ILE A 8 6.38 11.36 36.86
N ASN A 9 6.78 10.37 37.66
CA ASN A 9 6.67 8.95 37.31
C ASN A 9 5.20 8.56 37.03
N THR A 10 4.28 8.91 37.92
CA THR A 10 2.85 8.64 37.74
C THR A 10 2.22 9.41 36.56
N SER A 11 2.81 10.54 36.16
CA SER A 11 2.38 11.23 34.92
C SER A 11 2.88 10.50 33.66
N GLN A 12 4.10 9.98 33.68
CA GLN A 12 4.65 9.15 32.59
C GLN A 12 3.90 7.82 32.44
N GLU A 13 3.58 7.14 33.55
CA GLU A 13 2.76 5.93 33.57
C GLU A 13 1.40 6.16 32.88
N ARG A 14 0.69 7.23 33.28
CA ARG A 14 -0.59 7.63 32.67
C ARG A 14 -0.47 7.96 31.19
N GLU A 15 0.65 8.55 30.75
CA GLU A 15 0.89 8.80 29.33
C GLU A 15 1.09 7.50 28.54
N GLN A 16 1.84 6.53 29.07
CA GLN A 16 1.98 5.20 28.45
C GLN A 16 0.64 4.47 28.36
N ASP A 17 -0.15 4.46 29.44
CA ASP A 17 -1.49 3.87 29.45
C ASP A 17 -2.42 4.53 28.42
N PHE A 18 -2.41 5.87 28.34
CA PHE A 18 -3.19 6.61 27.36
C PHE A 18 -2.78 6.28 25.92
N LEU A 19 -1.48 6.18 25.64
CA LEU A 19 -0.95 5.80 24.32
C LEU A 19 -1.32 4.34 23.97
N TYR A 20 -1.22 3.41 24.93
CA TYR A 20 -1.63 2.02 24.76
C TYR A 20 -3.13 1.88 24.50
N LEU A 21 -3.98 2.49 25.32
CA LEU A 21 -5.43 2.51 25.15
C LEU A 21 -5.84 3.12 23.80
N ARG A 22 -5.23 4.25 23.40
CA ARG A 22 -5.46 4.87 22.10
C ARG A 22 -5.03 3.96 20.94
N SER A 23 -3.92 3.23 21.08
CA SER A 23 -3.49 2.26 20.08
C SER A 23 -4.47 1.08 19.95
N LYS A 24 -4.94 0.56 21.09
CA LYS A 24 -5.94 -0.52 21.14
C LYS A 24 -7.28 -0.12 20.53
N LEU A 25 -7.76 1.09 20.83
CA LEU A 25 -8.96 1.67 20.20
C LEU A 25 -8.78 1.84 18.68
N THR A 26 -7.60 2.25 18.22
CA THR A 26 -7.29 2.42 16.78
C THR A 26 -7.32 1.07 16.04
N ASP A 27 -6.71 0.01 16.60
CA ASP A 27 -6.75 -1.34 16.02
C ASP A 27 -8.17 -1.94 16.07
N MET A 28 -8.96 -1.67 17.12
CA MET A 28 -10.38 -2.07 17.15
C MET A 28 -11.22 -1.34 16.09
N GLU A 29 -11.03 -0.02 15.92
CA GLU A 29 -11.68 0.76 14.86
C GLU A 29 -11.30 0.23 13.47
N ASP A 30 -10.01 0.04 13.18
CA ASP A 30 -9.54 -0.52 11.91
C ASP A 30 -10.04 -1.96 11.69
N ARG A 31 -10.04 -2.83 12.72
CA ARG A 31 -10.60 -4.20 12.64
C ARG A 31 -12.06 -4.19 12.21
N SER A 32 -12.89 -3.34 12.82
CA SER A 32 -14.31 -3.19 12.48
C SER A 32 -14.59 -2.67 11.06
N ARG A 33 -13.54 -2.26 10.33
CA ARG A 33 -13.60 -1.68 8.98
C ARG A 33 -12.77 -2.43 7.95
N ARG A 34 -12.20 -3.60 8.28
CA ARG A 34 -11.40 -4.40 7.33
C ARG A 34 -12.19 -4.83 6.09
N ASP A 35 -13.51 -4.89 6.19
CA ASP A 35 -14.44 -5.22 5.10
C ASP A 35 -15.17 -4.00 4.52
N ASN A 36 -14.92 -2.80 5.05
CA ASN A 36 -15.38 -1.55 4.47
C ASN A 36 -14.47 -1.13 3.30
N ILE A 37 -15.08 -0.87 2.13
CA ILE A 37 -14.46 -0.09 1.05
C ILE A 37 -15.17 1.25 0.89
N ARG A 38 -14.42 2.25 0.42
CA ARG A 38 -14.92 3.56 0.04
C ARG A 38 -14.83 3.68 -1.48
N VAL A 39 -15.95 3.95 -2.14
CA VAL A 39 -16.00 4.27 -3.58
C VAL A 39 -16.16 5.77 -3.74
N LEU A 40 -15.24 6.39 -4.48
CA LEU A 40 -15.13 7.82 -4.69
C LEU A 40 -15.34 8.12 -6.18
N GLY A 41 -16.14 9.14 -6.50
CA GLY A 41 -16.28 9.64 -7.87
C GLY A 41 -17.62 9.30 -8.54
N ILE A 42 -18.37 8.30 -8.09
CA ILE A 42 -19.72 8.01 -8.62
C ILE A 42 -20.60 9.27 -8.49
N PRO A 43 -21.15 9.84 -9.57
CA PRO A 43 -22.10 10.97 -9.52
C PRO A 43 -23.29 10.69 -8.61
N GLU A 44 -23.89 11.73 -8.03
CA GLU A 44 -25.04 11.58 -7.12
C GLU A 44 -26.29 11.12 -7.89
N ASN A 45 -27.05 10.20 -7.30
CA ASN A 45 -28.30 9.61 -7.81
C ASN A 45 -28.15 8.54 -8.91
N GLU A 46 -26.94 8.26 -9.41
CA GLU A 46 -26.69 7.08 -10.27
C GLU A 46 -26.95 5.76 -9.55
N GLU A 47 -26.87 5.74 -8.21
CA GLU A 47 -27.22 4.56 -7.40
C GLU A 47 -28.71 4.17 -7.47
N GLY A 48 -29.58 5.02 -8.01
CA GLY A 48 -31.02 4.81 -8.02
C GLY A 48 -31.60 4.67 -6.61
N LEU A 49 -32.52 3.71 -6.43
CA LEU A 49 -33.16 3.42 -5.13
C LEU A 49 -32.40 2.37 -4.30
N ASP A 50 -31.62 1.49 -4.92
CA ASP A 50 -30.88 0.42 -4.25
C ASP A 50 -29.38 0.47 -4.59
N MET A 51 -28.62 1.01 -3.64
CA MET A 51 -27.17 1.12 -3.73
C MET A 51 -26.44 -0.23 -3.68
N GLN A 52 -27.03 -1.27 -3.08
CA GLN A 52 -26.43 -2.61 -3.09
C GLN A 52 -26.57 -3.24 -4.48
N ALA A 53 -27.78 -3.27 -5.06
CA ALA A 53 -27.99 -3.76 -6.42
C ALA A 53 -27.17 -2.97 -7.46
N PHE A 54 -27.07 -1.64 -7.30
CA PHE A 54 -26.15 -0.82 -8.10
C PHE A 54 -24.71 -1.30 -7.97
N LEU A 55 -24.16 -1.44 -6.75
CA LEU A 55 -22.77 -1.87 -6.56
C LEU A 55 -22.52 -3.31 -7.03
N THR A 56 -23.44 -4.25 -6.80
CA THR A 56 -23.29 -5.66 -7.25
C THR A 56 -23.25 -5.76 -8.77
N SER A 57 -24.03 -4.93 -9.48
CA SER A 57 -24.11 -4.94 -10.95
C SER A 57 -23.07 -4.07 -11.67
N THR A 58 -22.52 -3.05 -10.99
CA THR A 58 -21.55 -2.10 -11.57
C THR A 58 -20.11 -2.33 -11.11
N LEU A 59 -19.86 -2.53 -9.81
CA LEU A 59 -18.50 -2.60 -9.24
C LEU A 59 -17.60 -3.67 -9.91
N PRO A 60 -18.09 -4.89 -10.24
CA PRO A 60 -17.30 -5.88 -10.98
C PRO A 60 -16.85 -5.37 -12.37
N LYS A 61 -17.75 -4.66 -13.08
CA LYS A 61 -17.46 -4.05 -14.38
C LYS A 61 -16.43 -2.93 -14.26
N MET A 62 -16.55 -2.06 -13.24
CA MET A 62 -15.64 -0.92 -13.02
C MET A 62 -14.17 -1.34 -12.88
N ILE A 63 -13.93 -2.50 -12.29
CA ILE A 63 -12.59 -3.03 -11.98
C ILE A 63 -12.20 -4.21 -12.86
N SER A 64 -13.04 -4.56 -13.85
CA SER A 64 -12.88 -5.67 -14.78
C SER A 64 -12.60 -7.02 -14.09
N LEU A 65 -13.32 -7.33 -13.01
CA LEU A 65 -13.30 -8.63 -12.33
C LEU A 65 -14.65 -9.33 -12.44
N VAL A 66 -14.62 -10.65 -12.47
CA VAL A 66 -15.78 -11.53 -12.24
C VAL A 66 -15.73 -12.03 -10.80
N PHE A 67 -16.88 -12.10 -10.13
CA PHE A 67 -17.01 -12.64 -8.78
C PHE A 67 -18.02 -13.77 -8.76
N ASP A 68 -17.58 -14.94 -8.30
CA ASP A 68 -18.42 -16.08 -7.98
C ASP A 68 -18.12 -16.52 -6.52
N PRO A 69 -19.11 -16.59 -5.62
CA PRO A 69 -20.45 -16.03 -5.77
C PRO A 69 -20.42 -14.49 -5.98
N PRO A 70 -21.52 -13.87 -6.44
CA PRO A 70 -21.61 -12.41 -6.65
C PRO A 70 -21.23 -11.57 -5.42
N LEU A 71 -21.04 -10.26 -5.62
CA LEU A 71 -20.78 -9.35 -4.51
C LEU A 71 -22.02 -9.15 -3.63
N GLU A 72 -21.91 -9.49 -2.36
CA GLU A 72 -22.92 -9.26 -1.33
C GLU A 72 -22.42 -8.23 -0.31
N PHE A 73 -23.31 -7.34 0.13
CA PHE A 73 -22.99 -6.21 1.00
C PHE A 73 -23.86 -6.23 2.26
N GLN A 74 -23.25 -6.05 3.44
CA GLN A 74 -24.00 -5.88 4.69
C GLN A 74 -24.68 -4.51 4.76
N ARG A 75 -24.08 -3.50 4.11
CA ARG A 75 -24.54 -2.11 4.08
C ARG A 75 -23.88 -1.36 2.92
N ALA A 76 -24.60 -0.41 2.30
CA ALA A 76 -24.05 0.57 1.37
C ALA A 76 -24.76 1.91 1.57
N HIS A 77 -24.03 3.02 1.69
CA HIS A 77 -24.62 4.37 1.78
C HIS A 77 -23.60 5.48 1.43
N ARG A 78 -24.10 6.70 1.15
CA ARG A 78 -23.27 7.90 0.96
C ARG A 78 -22.89 8.53 2.30
N ILE A 79 -21.61 8.90 2.48
CA ILE A 79 -21.13 9.62 3.66
C ILE A 79 -21.24 11.14 3.45
N GLY A 80 -21.81 11.82 4.45
CA GLY A 80 -21.76 13.27 4.60
C GLY A 80 -23.03 14.00 4.13
N PRO A 81 -23.13 15.31 4.45
CA PRO A 81 -24.33 16.11 4.18
C PRO A 81 -24.66 16.11 2.68
N LYS A 82 -25.95 15.95 2.34
CA LYS A 82 -26.45 16.13 0.98
C LYS A 82 -25.99 17.50 0.46
N ARG A 83 -25.49 17.53 -0.78
CA ARG A 83 -24.96 18.75 -1.38
C ARG A 83 -26.00 19.35 -2.31
N SER A 84 -26.23 20.65 -2.19
CA SER A 84 -27.23 21.40 -2.97
C SER A 84 -26.80 21.74 -4.40
N ASN A 85 -25.52 21.53 -4.75
CA ASN A 85 -24.95 22.01 -6.02
C ASN A 85 -24.11 20.94 -6.72
N ASN A 86 -24.49 20.63 -7.96
CA ASN A 86 -23.89 19.62 -8.84
C ASN A 86 -22.43 19.92 -9.24
N SER A 87 -21.98 21.18 -9.09
CA SER A 87 -20.56 21.55 -9.27
C SER A 87 -19.63 20.93 -8.21
N SER A 88 -20.18 20.45 -7.09
CA SER A 88 -19.37 19.91 -5.99
C SER A 88 -19.06 18.41 -6.15
N ARG A 89 -17.81 18.01 -5.85
CA ARG A 89 -17.34 16.61 -5.97
C ARG A 89 -18.32 15.61 -5.30
N PRO A 90 -18.80 14.54 -5.95
CA PRO A 90 -19.78 13.63 -5.36
C PRO A 90 -19.36 13.06 -4.00
N ARG A 91 -20.32 12.78 -3.12
CA ARG A 91 -20.07 12.18 -1.81
C ARG A 91 -19.49 10.78 -1.94
N PRO A 92 -18.52 10.39 -1.08
CA PRO A 92 -18.07 9.00 -0.99
C PRO A 92 -19.24 8.06 -0.71
N ILE A 93 -19.32 6.96 -1.44
CA ILE A 93 -20.06 5.78 -1.00
C ILE A 93 -19.14 5.01 -0.05
N ILE A 94 -19.69 4.52 1.06
CA ILE A 94 -19.07 3.46 1.87
C ILE A 94 -19.94 2.22 1.80
N THR A 95 -19.29 1.06 1.72
CA THR A 95 -19.97 -0.23 1.78
C THR A 95 -19.13 -1.25 2.53
N CYS A 96 -19.80 -2.16 3.24
CA CYS A 96 -19.17 -3.30 3.91
C CYS A 96 -19.53 -4.57 3.15
N LEU A 97 -18.53 -5.30 2.63
CA LEU A 97 -18.76 -6.58 1.96
C LEU A 97 -19.02 -7.70 2.96
N LEU A 98 -19.79 -8.71 2.56
CA LEU A 98 -20.00 -9.91 3.36
C LEU A 98 -18.78 -10.86 3.36
N ARG A 99 -17.91 -10.78 2.35
CA ARG A 99 -16.78 -11.69 2.14
C ARG A 99 -15.43 -10.96 2.09
N HIS A 100 -14.62 -11.14 3.14
CA HIS A 100 -13.28 -10.53 3.27
C HIS A 100 -12.33 -10.77 2.09
N ASN A 101 -12.42 -11.94 1.44
CA ASN A 101 -11.58 -12.25 0.28
C ASN A 101 -11.93 -11.38 -0.93
N GLN A 102 -13.22 -11.08 -1.14
CA GLN A 102 -13.67 -10.17 -2.20
C GLN A 102 -13.23 -8.72 -1.89
N THR A 103 -13.31 -8.29 -0.62
CA THR A 103 -12.75 -7.01 -0.17
C THR A 103 -11.26 -6.90 -0.52
N ARG A 104 -10.46 -7.93 -0.21
CA ARG A 104 -9.01 -7.96 -0.47
C ARG A 104 -8.70 -7.90 -1.97
N GLN A 105 -9.43 -8.67 -2.80
CA GLN A 105 -9.30 -8.65 -4.27
C GLN A 105 -9.61 -7.26 -4.86
N ILE A 106 -10.74 -6.65 -4.50
CA ILE A 106 -11.15 -5.31 -4.95
C ILE A 106 -10.09 -4.28 -4.57
N LEU A 107 -9.62 -4.30 -3.33
CA LEU A 107 -8.58 -3.37 -2.87
C LEU A 107 -7.22 -3.64 -3.54
N GLN A 108 -6.89 -4.88 -3.91
CA GLN A 108 -5.66 -5.19 -4.63
C GLN A 108 -5.68 -4.63 -6.05
N VAL A 109 -6.76 -4.84 -6.80
CA VAL A 109 -6.94 -4.23 -8.13
C VAL A 109 -6.98 -2.70 -8.02
N ALA A 110 -7.62 -2.15 -7.00
CA ALA A 110 -7.61 -0.70 -6.75
C ALA A 110 -6.22 -0.14 -6.43
N ARG A 111 -5.35 -0.85 -5.71
CA ARG A 111 -3.96 -0.38 -5.47
C ARG A 111 -3.12 -0.38 -6.76
N ASN A 112 -3.41 -1.27 -7.70
CA ASN A 112 -2.61 -1.48 -8.91
C ASN A 112 -3.10 -0.68 -10.13
N HIS A 113 -4.42 -0.48 -10.28
CA HIS A 113 -5.05 0.04 -11.51
C HIS A 113 -5.87 1.33 -11.32
N SER A 114 -5.97 1.87 -10.10
CA SER A 114 -6.66 3.14 -9.83
C SER A 114 -5.89 4.35 -10.40
N PRO A 115 -6.57 5.36 -10.98
CA PRO A 115 -8.03 5.52 -11.04
C PRO A 115 -8.68 4.77 -12.20
N PHE A 116 -9.86 4.22 -11.92
CA PHE A 116 -10.77 3.69 -12.93
C PHE A 116 -11.45 4.86 -13.66
N ARG A 117 -11.89 4.64 -14.90
CA ARG A 117 -12.65 5.62 -15.68
C ARG A 117 -13.89 4.97 -16.29
N ILE A 118 -15.03 5.64 -16.15
CA ILE A 118 -16.32 5.26 -16.73
C ILE A 118 -16.97 6.55 -17.19
N ASP A 119 -17.40 6.62 -18.44
CA ASP A 119 -18.15 7.75 -19.01
C ASP A 119 -17.56 9.12 -18.64
N GLN A 120 -16.25 9.25 -18.89
CA GLN A 120 -15.37 10.37 -18.57
C GLN A 120 -15.09 10.63 -17.06
N GLN A 121 -15.88 10.06 -16.15
CA GLN A 121 -15.72 10.24 -14.71
C GLN A 121 -14.54 9.44 -14.13
N VAL A 122 -13.87 10.03 -13.13
CA VAL A 122 -12.68 9.45 -12.47
C VAL A 122 -13.04 8.80 -11.14
N ILE A 123 -13.04 7.46 -11.12
CA ILE A 123 -13.46 6.65 -9.98
C ILE A 123 -12.24 6.11 -9.22
N ARG A 124 -12.32 6.12 -7.88
CA ARG A 124 -11.26 5.58 -6.99
C ARG A 124 -11.88 4.73 -5.89
N ILE A 125 -11.32 3.56 -5.65
CA ILE A 125 -11.69 2.69 -4.54
C ILE A 125 -10.54 2.71 -3.52
N THR A 126 -10.87 2.85 -2.23
CA THR A 126 -9.90 2.89 -1.13
C THR A 126 -10.45 2.22 0.13
N THR A 127 -9.59 1.60 0.92
CA THR A 127 -9.92 1.06 2.26
C THR A 127 -10.45 2.15 3.19
N ASP A 128 -11.34 1.79 4.12
CA ASP A 128 -11.87 2.71 5.14
C ASP A 128 -11.10 2.64 6.48
N TYR A 129 -9.93 3.25 6.55
CA TYR A 129 -9.19 3.32 7.82
C TYR A 129 -9.85 4.24 8.86
N SER A 130 -9.50 4.02 10.12
CA SER A 130 -9.72 4.93 11.25
C SER A 130 -9.16 6.34 11.00
N LYS A 131 -9.56 7.30 11.86
CA LYS A 131 -9.05 8.68 11.79
C LYS A 131 -7.54 8.76 12.08
N GLU A 132 -7.04 7.97 13.03
CA GLU A 132 -5.62 7.98 13.42
C GLU A 132 -4.75 7.27 12.37
N THR A 133 -5.15 6.10 11.87
CA THR A 133 -4.43 5.41 10.78
C THR A 133 -4.39 6.27 9.51
N ASN A 134 -5.48 6.97 9.17
CA ASN A 134 -5.45 7.96 8.07
C ASN A 134 -4.48 9.12 8.33
N LYS A 135 -4.30 9.59 9.58
CA LYS A 135 -3.34 10.64 9.94
C LYS A 135 -1.89 10.14 9.79
N ARG A 136 -1.58 8.95 10.31
CA ARG A 136 -0.26 8.30 10.20
C ARG A 136 0.11 8.00 8.74
N ARG A 137 -0.82 7.43 7.95
CA ARG A 137 -0.65 7.26 6.49
C ARG A 137 -0.40 8.60 5.79
N LYS A 138 -1.12 9.68 6.12
CA LYS A 138 -0.86 11.02 5.53
C LYS A 138 0.55 11.55 5.84
N ALA A 139 1.06 11.35 7.06
CA ALA A 139 2.42 11.74 7.41
C ALA A 139 3.48 10.99 6.58
N PHE A 140 3.33 9.67 6.40
CA PHE A 140 4.17 8.90 5.46
C PHE A 140 4.06 9.40 4.01
N LEU A 141 2.84 9.68 3.54
CA LEU A 141 2.61 10.18 2.18
C LEU A 141 3.27 11.55 1.94
N ALA A 142 3.36 12.41 2.96
CA ALA A 142 4.03 13.71 2.89
C ALA A 142 5.57 13.61 2.69
N LEU A 143 6.19 12.47 3.05
CA LEU A 143 7.64 12.25 2.87
C LEU A 143 8.00 11.76 1.46
N ARG A 144 7.01 11.36 0.63
CA ARG A 144 7.22 10.89 -0.75
C ARG A 144 8.04 11.82 -1.66
N PRO A 145 7.93 13.17 -1.60
CA PRO A 145 8.79 14.05 -2.41
C PRO A 145 10.28 13.93 -2.04
N ARG A 146 10.61 13.77 -0.76
CA ARG A 146 11.98 13.56 -0.28
C ARG A 146 12.53 12.21 -0.73
N LEU A 147 11.72 11.15 -0.62
CA LEU A 147 12.06 9.82 -1.09
C LEU A 147 12.40 9.82 -2.60
N ARG A 148 11.62 10.53 -3.42
CA ARG A 148 11.92 10.70 -4.87
C ARG A 148 13.19 11.52 -5.12
N LYS A 149 13.44 12.61 -4.38
CA LYS A 149 14.69 13.40 -4.52
C LYS A 149 15.95 12.58 -4.17
N LEU A 150 15.81 11.56 -3.32
CA LEU A 150 16.89 10.64 -2.92
C LEU A 150 16.89 9.32 -3.74
N GLU A 151 16.11 9.27 -4.83
CA GLU A 151 15.98 8.15 -5.78
C GLU A 151 15.60 6.80 -5.14
N MET A 152 14.99 6.85 -3.95
CA MET A 152 14.61 5.65 -3.20
C MET A 152 13.33 5.03 -3.79
N LYS A 153 13.35 3.71 -4.05
CA LYS A 153 12.11 2.94 -4.29
C LYS A 153 11.34 2.87 -2.96
N TYR A 154 10.02 2.99 -2.99
CA TYR A 154 9.20 2.97 -1.77
C TYR A 154 7.78 2.44 -2.00
N GLY A 155 7.13 2.01 -0.92
CA GLY A 155 5.70 1.72 -0.91
C GLY A 155 5.10 1.81 0.48
N LEU A 156 3.78 1.95 0.56
CA LEU A 156 3.02 2.00 1.82
C LEU A 156 2.16 0.74 1.90
N PHE A 157 2.54 -0.18 2.78
CA PHE A 157 1.71 -1.33 3.17
C PHE A 157 0.58 -0.88 4.09
N ASP A 158 -0.46 -1.71 4.12
CA ASP A 158 -1.63 -1.51 4.96
C ASP A 158 -1.48 -2.33 6.26
N PRO A 159 -1.93 -1.83 7.43
CA PRO A 159 -2.58 -0.54 7.62
C PRO A 159 -1.64 0.67 7.48
N GLU A 160 -0.38 0.61 7.93
CA GLU A 160 0.47 1.80 8.02
C GLU A 160 1.99 1.56 8.16
N ARG A 161 2.58 0.73 7.29
CA ARG A 161 4.03 0.50 7.25
C ARG A 161 4.63 0.97 5.93
N MET A 162 5.57 1.91 5.95
CA MET A 162 6.27 2.34 4.74
C MET A 162 7.59 1.57 4.59
N TRP A 163 7.76 0.89 3.46
CA TRP A 163 9.04 0.31 3.07
C TRP A 163 9.79 1.28 2.15
N VAL A 164 11.12 1.30 2.28
CA VAL A 164 12.02 2.16 1.50
C VAL A 164 13.26 1.35 1.12
N THR A 165 13.70 1.46 -0.13
CA THR A 165 14.88 0.76 -0.66
C THR A 165 15.83 1.75 -1.33
N LYS A 166 17.11 1.67 -0.95
CA LYS A 166 18.22 2.40 -1.60
C LYS A 166 19.38 1.44 -1.82
N ASN A 167 19.98 1.43 -3.00
CA ASN A 167 21.13 0.58 -3.38
C ASN A 167 20.92 -0.90 -2.99
N GLY A 168 19.76 -1.47 -3.35
CA GLY A 168 19.35 -2.85 -3.00
C GLY A 168 18.86 -3.03 -1.55
N VAL A 169 19.45 -2.33 -0.58
CA VAL A 169 19.10 -2.43 0.84
C VAL A 169 17.70 -1.86 1.11
N SER A 170 16.83 -2.68 1.71
CA SER A 170 15.43 -2.35 2.00
C SER A 170 15.19 -2.25 3.51
N LYS A 171 14.40 -1.25 3.95
CA LYS A 171 14.11 -0.97 5.36
C LYS A 171 12.65 -0.58 5.57
N ASP A 172 12.03 -1.16 6.60
CA ASP A 172 10.65 -0.89 7.00
C ASP A 172 10.57 0.20 8.09
N PHE A 173 9.54 1.05 7.99
CA PHE A 173 9.24 2.11 8.93
C PHE A 173 7.78 2.04 9.39
N TYR A 174 7.58 1.93 10.70
CA TYR A 174 6.29 1.89 11.39
C TYR A 174 5.89 3.24 12.02
N ASN A 175 6.81 4.22 11.99
CA ASN A 175 6.59 5.58 12.46
C ASN A 175 7.15 6.57 11.41
N PRO A 176 6.39 7.59 10.98
CA PRO A 176 6.81 8.55 9.96
C PRO A 176 7.97 9.45 10.41
N ASP A 177 8.09 9.75 11.70
CA ASP A 177 9.19 10.56 12.26
C ASP A 177 10.50 9.78 12.28
N LYS A 178 10.45 8.46 12.53
CA LYS A 178 11.62 7.57 12.33
C LYS A 178 12.07 7.51 10.88
N LEU A 179 11.13 7.60 9.92
CA LEU A 179 11.48 7.74 8.50
C LEU A 179 12.04 9.14 8.19
N ARG A 180 11.45 10.20 8.75
CA ARG A 180 11.93 11.57 8.59
C ARG A 180 13.40 11.70 8.99
N LEU A 181 13.76 11.24 10.20
CA LEU A 181 15.14 11.25 10.71
C LEU A 181 16.10 10.46 9.80
N PHE A 182 15.67 9.30 9.28
CA PHE A 182 16.45 8.54 8.29
C PHE A 182 16.62 9.26 6.95
N LEU A 183 15.69 10.13 6.54
CA LEU A 183 15.81 10.97 5.35
C LEU A 183 16.62 12.24 5.62
N ASP A 184 16.70 12.70 6.88
CA ASP A 184 17.52 13.84 7.31
C ASP A 184 19.01 13.48 7.23
N SER A 185 19.41 12.25 7.61
CA SER A 185 20.80 11.78 7.54
C SER A 185 21.38 11.61 6.12
N PHE A 186 20.57 11.72 5.07
CA PHE A 186 21.05 11.81 3.67
C PHE A 186 21.12 13.25 3.15
N GLN A 187 20.75 14.25 3.96
CA GLN A 187 20.83 15.67 3.61
C GLN A 187 22.00 16.37 4.29
N SER A 188 22.53 15.79 5.37
CA SER A 188 23.76 16.22 6.06
C SER A 188 25.04 15.70 5.39
N GLN A 189 25.10 15.73 4.06
CA GLN A 189 26.30 15.45 3.26
C GLN A 189 26.62 16.73 2.46
N PRO A 190 27.68 17.47 2.80
CA PRO A 190 28.04 18.70 2.09
C PRO A 190 28.36 18.43 0.62
N ILE A 191 27.96 19.34 -0.25
CA ILE A 191 28.52 19.46 -1.60
C ILE A 191 29.75 20.34 -1.44
N ASP A 192 30.93 19.72 -1.26
CA ASP A 192 32.24 20.16 -1.78
C ASP A 192 33.40 19.37 -1.15
N SER A 193 33.84 18.30 -1.83
CA SER A 193 35.22 17.76 -1.78
C SER A 193 35.42 16.58 -2.76
N LEU A 194 35.33 16.84 -4.07
CA LEU A 194 35.86 15.89 -5.07
C LEU A 194 37.36 16.13 -5.23
N ASN A 195 38.15 15.28 -4.56
CA ASN A 195 39.55 14.86 -4.82
C ASN A 195 40.21 14.49 -3.49
N ILE A 196 41.07 13.49 -3.33
CA ILE A 196 41.48 12.26 -4.05
C ILE A 196 42.47 11.60 -3.05
N ASP A 197 42.71 10.29 -3.15
CA ASP A 197 43.77 9.53 -2.45
C ASP A 197 43.87 9.56 -0.90
N SER A 198 43.38 8.49 -0.26
CA SER A 198 44.17 7.69 0.69
C SER A 198 43.62 6.27 0.79
N GLU A 199 44.49 5.26 0.70
CA GLU A 199 44.13 3.84 0.84
C GLU A 199 43.88 3.43 2.32
N HIS A 200 43.53 2.16 2.53
CA HIS A 200 43.27 1.48 3.81
C HIS A 200 41.91 1.79 4.49
N ASP A 201 41.14 0.81 5.03
CA ASP A 201 41.42 -0.62 5.26
C ASP A 201 40.29 -1.58 4.82
N ILE A 202 40.64 -2.85 4.61
CA ILE A 202 39.74 -3.95 4.24
C ILE A 202 39.51 -4.88 5.45
N VAL A 203 38.27 -5.03 5.91
CA VAL A 203 37.73 -6.27 6.53
C VAL A 203 36.21 -6.34 6.29
N GLY A 204 35.66 -7.53 5.99
CA GLY A 204 34.23 -7.82 6.26
C GLY A 204 33.32 -8.25 5.10
N GLY A 205 33.87 -8.76 4.00
CA GLY A 205 33.04 -9.43 2.97
C GLY A 205 32.34 -10.68 3.53
N SER A 206 31.11 -10.95 3.06
CA SER A 206 30.45 -12.25 3.24
C SER A 206 30.03 -12.77 1.88
N ASP A 207 30.98 -13.42 1.21
CA ASP A 207 30.80 -13.91 -0.15
C ASP A 207 29.74 -15.00 -0.23
N ARG A 208 28.93 -14.94 -1.28
CA ARG A 208 28.18 -16.10 -1.77
C ARG A 208 28.69 -16.42 -3.17
N ALA A 209 29.61 -17.39 -3.22
CA ALA A 209 30.23 -17.83 -4.45
C ALA A 209 29.20 -18.42 -5.44
N GLU A 210 29.37 -18.08 -6.71
CA GLU A 210 28.80 -18.83 -7.82
C GLU A 210 29.62 -20.11 -8.07
N THR A 211 29.00 -21.16 -8.60
CA THR A 211 29.69 -22.32 -9.16
C THR A 211 28.99 -22.80 -10.45
N PRO A 212 29.72 -23.41 -11.41
CA PRO A 212 29.36 -23.31 -12.83
C PRO A 212 28.63 -24.52 -13.43
N HIS A 213 28.49 -24.49 -14.76
CA HIS A 213 27.46 -25.16 -15.55
C HIS A 213 27.71 -26.65 -15.88
N SER A 214 26.68 -27.49 -15.66
CA SER A 214 26.45 -28.82 -16.26
C SER A 214 24.98 -29.24 -15.99
N GLY A 215 24.29 -30.14 -16.72
CA GLY A 215 24.58 -30.75 -18.03
C GLY A 215 23.72 -32.02 -18.27
N MET A 216 23.05 -32.12 -19.44
CA MET A 216 22.11 -33.21 -19.85
C MET A 216 20.81 -33.33 -18.98
N GLU A 217 19.63 -33.80 -19.45
CA GLU A 217 19.19 -34.19 -20.79
C GLU A 217 17.67 -33.95 -21.08
N LYS A 218 17.36 -33.65 -22.36
CA LYS A 218 16.10 -33.72 -23.19
C LYS A 218 14.70 -34.03 -22.59
N ALA A 219 13.73 -33.15 -22.90
CA ALA A 219 12.45 -33.42 -23.62
C ALA A 219 11.84 -32.08 -24.12
N LYS A 220 11.50 -31.83 -25.40
CA LYS A 220 10.35 -32.30 -26.23
C LYS A 220 8.97 -32.01 -25.60
N THR A 221 7.98 -31.30 -26.18
CA THR A 221 7.80 -30.51 -27.46
C THR A 221 6.41 -29.77 -27.39
N ALA A 222 5.88 -28.87 -28.24
CA ALA A 222 6.24 -28.14 -29.49
C ALA A 222 5.24 -26.95 -29.76
N ARG A 223 5.58 -26.01 -30.68
CA ARG A 223 4.74 -25.05 -31.49
C ARG A 223 3.83 -24.04 -30.74
N HIS A 224 3.91 -22.71 -30.89
CA HIS A 224 3.85 -21.77 -32.06
C HIS A 224 2.47 -21.58 -32.72
N ASP A 225 1.90 -20.36 -32.64
CA ASP A 225 1.94 -19.37 -33.75
C ASP A 225 1.71 -17.91 -33.23
N THR A 226 1.48 -16.94 -34.13
CA THR A 226 1.71 -15.48 -34.04
C THR A 226 0.43 -14.63 -33.84
N GLY A 227 0.44 -13.29 -33.66
CA GLY A 227 1.52 -12.30 -33.83
C GLY A 227 1.31 -10.98 -33.05
N ALA A 228 2.01 -9.90 -33.45
CA ALA A 228 2.35 -8.78 -32.55
C ALA A 228 1.98 -7.37 -33.05
N SER A 229 1.89 -6.39 -32.13
CA SER A 229 2.14 -4.98 -32.44
C SER A 229 2.68 -4.16 -31.25
N HIS A 230 3.95 -3.78 -31.39
CA HIS A 230 4.78 -2.82 -30.65
C HIS A 230 4.13 -1.76 -29.73
N ARG A 231 4.62 -1.71 -28.48
CA ARG A 231 5.42 -0.58 -27.97
C ARG A 231 6.28 -1.03 -26.78
N GLY A 232 7.59 -1.08 -26.98
CA GLY A 232 8.53 -1.72 -26.05
C GLY A 232 8.69 -1.00 -24.70
N ARG A 233 8.64 -1.80 -23.63
CA ARG A 233 9.34 -1.62 -22.35
C ARG A 233 9.61 -3.04 -21.85
N ASP A 234 10.83 -3.31 -21.41
CA ASP A 234 11.20 -4.64 -20.92
C ASP A 234 10.46 -4.89 -19.60
N MET A 235 9.58 -5.90 -19.59
CA MET A 235 8.61 -6.11 -18.52
C MET A 235 9.16 -7.12 -17.51
N GLU A 236 9.99 -6.65 -16.57
CA GLU A 236 10.45 -7.43 -15.41
C GLU A 236 9.27 -8.12 -14.70
N ARG A 237 9.12 -9.43 -14.91
CA ARG A 237 8.00 -10.20 -14.36
C ARG A 237 8.41 -10.81 -13.03
N LEU A 238 8.13 -10.08 -11.95
CA LEU A 238 8.39 -10.51 -10.58
C LEU A 238 7.31 -11.49 -10.08
N THR A 239 7.57 -12.79 -10.18
CA THR A 239 6.77 -13.84 -9.53
C THR A 239 7.15 -13.96 -8.06
N ARG A 240 6.17 -14.21 -7.18
CA ARG A 240 6.36 -14.39 -5.73
C ARG A 240 5.55 -15.57 -5.24
N SER A 241 6.18 -16.48 -4.49
CA SER A 241 5.49 -17.50 -3.71
C SER A 241 5.25 -17.00 -2.28
N TYR A 242 4.18 -17.49 -1.65
CA TYR A 242 3.79 -17.10 -0.30
C TYR A 242 3.50 -18.35 0.56
N ASP A 243 3.65 -18.22 1.87
CA ASP A 243 3.17 -19.22 2.85
C ASP A 243 1.67 -19.06 3.14
N ASP A 244 1.09 -19.99 3.90
CA ASP A 244 -0.32 -19.97 4.32
C ASP A 244 -0.67 -18.76 5.23
N ARG A 245 0.33 -18.00 5.67
CA ARG A 245 0.20 -16.78 6.49
C ARG A 245 0.34 -15.50 5.64
N GLY A 246 0.59 -15.62 4.33
CA GLY A 246 0.76 -14.51 3.40
C GLY A 246 2.13 -13.83 3.43
N GLN A 247 3.15 -14.48 3.98
CA GLN A 247 4.55 -14.03 3.94
C GLN A 247 5.23 -14.55 2.67
N ILE A 248 6.14 -13.77 2.08
CA ILE A 248 6.84 -14.15 0.84
C ILE A 248 7.92 -15.19 1.18
N LEU A 249 7.84 -16.37 0.57
CA LEU A 249 8.85 -17.42 0.72
C LEU A 249 9.98 -17.25 -0.30
N HIS A 250 9.64 -16.96 -1.55
CA HIS A 250 10.60 -16.77 -2.64
C HIS A 250 10.09 -15.76 -3.66
N ALA A 251 11.00 -15.07 -4.34
CA ALA A 251 10.67 -14.09 -5.38
C ALA A 251 11.68 -14.18 -6.52
N VAL A 252 11.19 -14.37 -7.75
CA VAL A 252 12.01 -14.47 -8.96
C VAL A 252 11.65 -13.33 -9.91
N VAL A 253 12.65 -12.60 -10.40
CA VAL A 253 12.50 -11.75 -11.58
C VAL A 253 12.78 -12.61 -12.80
N THR A 254 11.81 -12.71 -13.70
CA THR A 254 12.05 -13.22 -15.06
C THR A 254 12.05 -12.04 -16.02
N HIS A 255 13.10 -11.95 -16.83
CA HIS A 255 13.15 -11.07 -18.00
C HIS A 255 12.56 -11.82 -19.20
N THR A 256 11.91 -11.09 -20.11
CA THR A 256 11.23 -11.62 -21.31
C THR A 256 11.41 -10.67 -22.47
#